data_AF-A0A554X6D9-F1
#
_entry.id   AF-A0A554X6D9-F1
#
_cell.length_a   1.000
_cell.length_b   1.000
_cell.length_c   1.000
_cell.angle_alpha   90.00
_cell.angle_beta   90.00
_cell.angle_gamma   90.00
#
_symmetry.space_group_name_H-M   'P 1'
#
loop_
_entity.id
_entity.type
_entity.pdbx_description
1 polymer ?
#
loop_
_entity_poly.entity_id
_entity_poly.type
_entity_poly.pdbx_seq_one_letter_code
_entity_poly.pdbx_strand_id
1 'polypeptide(L)'
;MLGLVWLASIPVERTAQAVMAVACLIVLGVIMRLFDRMETQRRREVTWLRLFAIALAVFLSLRYFSWRINYTISYHDFFSFIGALLLLAAELYGLTIYLIGAFVNAYPIERKPPPLPRDPDQLPTVDILIPSYNEDPELLEITLLAATQLRYPKSRYKVYLCDDGGTVQRRQRRDIGAQAWERHRTLKALCERVGAIYVTRERNEHAKAGNLNQALRDHCRGDLVLILDADHVPTADILENTVGFFLQDPKLFLVQTPHYFVAPEIFLTR
;
A
#
# COMPACT_ATOMS: atom_id res chain seq x y z
N MET A 1 -18.49 24.71 -7.05
CA MET A 1 -19.29 23.52 -6.76
C MET A 1 -20.81 23.76 -6.82
N LEU A 2 -21.34 24.85 -6.25
CA LEU A 2 -22.79 25.14 -6.26
C LEU A 2 -23.43 25.12 -7.67
N GLY A 3 -22.74 25.61 -8.70
CA GLY A 3 -23.24 25.56 -10.08
C GLY A 3 -23.37 24.16 -10.67
N LEU A 4 -22.45 23.23 -10.36
CA LEU A 4 -22.52 21.83 -10.84
C LEU A 4 -23.66 21.07 -10.18
N VAL A 5 -23.85 21.27 -8.86
CA VAL A 5 -24.96 20.66 -8.11
C VAL A 5 -26.30 21.18 -8.65
N TRP A 6 -26.41 22.49 -8.87
CA TRP A 6 -27.60 23.10 -9.45
C TRP A 6 -27.90 22.57 -10.85
N LEU A 7 -26.91 22.54 -11.75
CA LEU A 7 -27.08 21.95 -13.09
C LEU A 7 -27.46 20.46 -13.04
N ALA A 8 -26.91 19.72 -12.08
CA ALA A 8 -27.24 18.31 -11.88
C ALA A 8 -28.66 18.10 -11.33
N SER A 9 -29.21 19.08 -10.61
CA SER A 9 -30.57 18.99 -10.06
C SER A 9 -31.66 19.43 -11.02
N ILE A 10 -31.34 20.03 -12.17
CA ILE A 10 -32.33 20.43 -13.17
C ILE A 10 -33.03 19.18 -13.73
N PRO A 11 -34.37 19.08 -13.61
CA PRO A 11 -35.14 17.99 -14.18
C PRO A 11 -35.12 18.07 -15.70
N VAL A 12 -34.94 16.93 -16.35
CA VAL A 12 -34.83 16.81 -17.80
C VAL A 12 -35.72 15.65 -18.26
N GLU A 13 -36.30 15.77 -19.45
CA GLU A 13 -37.07 14.70 -20.06
C GLU A 13 -36.24 13.42 -20.22
N ARG A 14 -36.89 12.25 -20.15
CA ARG A 14 -36.22 10.94 -20.26
C ARG A 14 -35.36 10.80 -21.52
N THR A 15 -35.85 11.29 -22.66
CA THR A 15 -35.16 11.27 -23.95
C THR A 15 -33.89 12.11 -23.92
N ALA A 16 -33.98 13.36 -23.44
CA ALA A 16 -32.86 14.27 -23.31
C ALA A 16 -31.82 13.78 -22.28
N GLN A 17 -32.25 13.21 -21.15
CA GLN A 17 -31.37 12.59 -20.17
C GLN A 17 -30.62 11.39 -20.78
N ALA A 18 -31.29 10.55 -21.56
CA ALA A 18 -30.68 9.40 -22.23
C ALA A 18 -29.62 9.84 -23.26
N VAL A 19 -29.95 10.80 -24.12
CA VAL A 19 -29.01 11.35 -25.11
C VAL A 19 -27.77 11.95 -24.43
N MET A 20 -27.97 12.76 -23.39
CA MET A 20 -26.87 13.35 -22.64
C MET A 20 -26.02 12.28 -21.96
N ALA A 21 -26.63 11.28 -21.31
CA ALA A 21 -25.89 10.20 -20.65
C ALA A 21 -25.04 9.41 -21.66
N VAL A 22 -25.60 9.03 -22.81
CA VAL A 22 -24.88 8.34 -23.87
C VAL A 22 -23.73 9.20 -24.41
N ALA A 23 -23.97 10.49 -24.65
CA ALA A 23 -22.92 11.40 -25.10
C ALA A 23 -21.78 11.51 -24.08
N CYS A 24 -22.09 11.64 -22.78
CA CYS A 24 -21.09 11.70 -21.72
C CYS A 24 -20.30 10.39 -21.63
N LEU A 25 -20.95 9.23 -21.75
CA LEU A 25 -20.29 7.92 -21.74
C LEU A 25 -19.38 7.72 -22.95
N ILE A 26 -19.78 8.18 -24.14
CA ILE A 26 -18.92 8.16 -25.34
C ILE A 26 -17.68 9.02 -25.11
N VAL A 27 -17.85 10.23 -24.60
CA VAL A 27 -16.73 11.15 -24.28
C VAL A 27 -15.80 10.51 -23.25
N LEU A 28 -16.34 9.94 -22.17
CA LEU A 28 -15.56 9.21 -21.17
C LEU A 28 -14.80 8.03 -21.80
N GLY A 29 -15.44 7.23 -22.66
CA GLY A 29 -14.80 6.10 -23.34
C GLY A 29 -13.69 6.53 -24.30
N VAL A 30 -13.86 7.66 -25.00
CA VAL A 30 -12.81 8.26 -25.84
C VAL A 30 -11.65 8.72 -24.98
N ILE A 31 -11.93 9.43 -23.88
CA ILE A 31 -10.91 9.88 -22.94
C ILE A 31 -10.13 8.69 -22.38
N MET A 32 -10.79 7.63 -21.92
CA MET A 32 -10.14 6.42 -21.41
C MET A 32 -9.19 5.79 -22.46
N ARG A 33 -9.63 5.67 -23.72
CA ARG A 33 -8.75 5.15 -24.79
C ARG A 33 -7.56 6.06 -25.10
N LEU A 34 -7.73 7.37 -24.95
CA LEU A 34 -6.63 8.32 -25.08
C LEU A 34 -5.67 8.21 -23.89
N PHE A 35 -6.19 8.00 -22.68
CA PHE A 35 -5.41 7.76 -21.47
C PHE A 35 -4.48 6.55 -21.63
N ASP A 36 -5.02 5.40 -22.04
CA ASP A 36 -4.23 4.17 -22.23
C ASP A 36 -3.05 4.38 -23.19
N ARG A 37 -3.22 5.27 -24.19
CA ARG A 37 -2.17 5.61 -25.17
C ARG A 37 -1.20 6.67 -24.68
N MET A 38 -1.64 7.60 -23.84
CA MET A 38 -0.88 8.79 -23.43
C MET A 38 -0.17 8.64 -22.08
N GLU A 39 -0.60 7.70 -21.23
CA GLU A 39 0.00 7.47 -19.91
C GLU A 39 1.49 7.11 -20.00
N THR A 40 1.92 6.53 -21.12
CA THR A 40 3.35 6.31 -21.43
C THR A 40 4.15 7.58 -21.74
N GLN A 41 3.51 8.71 -22.06
CA GLN A 41 4.19 9.94 -22.54
C GLN A 41 4.09 11.17 -21.64
N ARG A 42 3.55 11.05 -20.41
CA ARG A 42 3.82 11.95 -19.27
C ARG A 42 3.73 13.46 -19.58
N ARG A 43 2.56 13.91 -20.07
CA ARG A 43 2.29 15.31 -20.40
C ARG A 43 1.27 15.95 -19.45
N ARG A 44 1.45 17.25 -19.19
CA ARG A 44 0.48 18.14 -18.48
C ARG A 44 -0.95 18.04 -19.02
N GLU A 45 -1.10 17.69 -20.29
CA GLU A 45 -2.39 17.46 -20.96
C GLU A 45 -3.18 16.29 -20.35
N VAL A 46 -2.49 15.24 -19.90
CA VAL A 46 -3.10 14.06 -19.26
C VAL A 46 -3.80 14.44 -17.96
N THR A 47 -3.23 15.37 -17.18
CA THR A 47 -3.87 15.86 -15.95
C THR A 47 -5.20 16.55 -16.24
N TRP A 48 -5.27 17.40 -17.25
CA TRP A 48 -6.51 18.11 -17.60
C TRP A 48 -7.60 17.16 -18.10
N LEU A 49 -7.23 16.18 -18.94
CA LEU A 49 -8.15 15.14 -19.37
C LEU A 49 -8.69 14.33 -18.18
N ARG A 50 -7.85 14.09 -17.16
CA ARG A 50 -8.23 13.32 -15.95
C ARG A 50 -9.25 14.08 -15.14
N LEU A 51 -8.94 15.35 -14.86
CA LEU A 51 -9.83 16.23 -14.11
C LEU A 51 -11.16 16.43 -14.83
N PHE A 52 -11.14 16.54 -16.16
CA PHE A 52 -12.35 16.63 -16.95
C PHE A 52 -13.19 15.34 -16.89
N ALA A 53 -12.56 14.16 -17.04
CA ALA A 53 -13.26 12.88 -16.91
C ALA A 53 -13.86 12.68 -15.52
N ILE A 54 -13.12 13.01 -14.45
CA ILE A 54 -13.60 12.96 -13.07
C ILE A 54 -14.78 13.93 -12.89
N ALA A 55 -14.69 15.17 -13.36
CA ALA A 55 -15.76 16.14 -13.25
C ALA A 55 -17.04 15.68 -13.98
N LEU A 56 -16.89 15.11 -15.19
CA LEU A 56 -17.99 14.59 -15.97
C LEU A 56 -18.66 13.38 -15.29
N ALA A 57 -17.86 12.47 -14.74
CA ALA A 57 -18.37 11.30 -14.02
C ALA A 57 -19.06 11.71 -12.72
N VAL A 58 -18.48 12.63 -11.93
CA VAL A 58 -19.11 13.22 -10.74
C VAL A 58 -20.43 13.92 -11.09
N PHE A 59 -20.48 14.65 -12.19
CA PHE A 59 -21.71 15.28 -12.66
C PHE A 59 -22.82 14.26 -12.96
N LEU A 60 -22.50 13.18 -13.67
CA LEU A 60 -23.47 12.09 -13.92
C LEU A 60 -23.95 11.43 -12.61
N SER A 61 -23.05 11.19 -11.66
CA SER A 61 -23.41 10.65 -10.34
C SER A 61 -24.34 11.60 -9.59
N LEU A 62 -24.04 12.90 -9.55
CA LEU A 62 -24.91 13.89 -8.90
C LEU A 62 -26.30 13.96 -9.57
N ARG A 63 -26.37 13.84 -10.90
CA ARG A 63 -27.64 13.75 -11.63
C ARG A 63 -28.43 12.50 -11.26
N TYR A 64 -27.76 11.35 -11.20
CA TYR A 64 -28.37 10.10 -10.75
C TYR A 64 -28.94 10.25 -9.33
N PHE A 65 -28.17 10.80 -8.39
CA PHE A 65 -28.63 10.97 -7.01
C PHE A 65 -29.76 12.00 -6.87
N SER A 66 -29.72 13.09 -7.64
CA SER A 66 -30.84 14.02 -7.72
C SER A 66 -32.11 13.31 -8.20
N TRP A 67 -32.01 12.50 -9.25
CA TRP A 67 -33.13 11.70 -9.73
C TRP A 67 -33.60 10.68 -8.69
N ARG A 68 -32.67 9.98 -8.06
CA ARG A 68 -32.91 8.96 -7.05
C ARG A 68 -33.75 9.53 -5.90
N ILE A 69 -33.30 10.65 -5.32
CA ILE A 69 -33.93 11.28 -4.17
C ILE A 69 -35.30 11.87 -4.51
N ASN A 70 -35.43 12.55 -5.66
CA ASN A 70 -36.64 13.31 -5.97
C ASN A 70 -37.74 12.49 -6.66
N TYR A 71 -37.41 11.40 -7.36
CA TYR A 71 -38.37 10.74 -8.26
C TYR A 71 -38.49 9.21 -8.10
N THR A 72 -37.68 8.57 -7.26
CA THR A 72 -37.65 7.08 -7.20
C THR A 72 -37.90 6.49 -5.82
N ILE A 73 -37.88 7.31 -4.77
CA ILE A 73 -38.20 6.86 -3.42
C ILE A 73 -39.72 6.71 -3.36
N SER A 74 -40.19 5.47 -3.52
CA SER A 74 -41.61 5.08 -3.40
C SER A 74 -41.70 3.88 -2.48
N TYR A 75 -42.71 3.87 -1.62
CA TYR A 75 -42.96 2.82 -0.64
C TYR A 75 -44.48 2.65 -0.43
N HIS A 76 -44.91 1.43 -0.17
CA HIS A 76 -46.33 1.06 -0.02
C HIS A 76 -46.67 0.51 1.38
N ASP A 77 -45.70 -0.07 2.06
CA ASP A 77 -45.79 -0.63 3.42
C ASP A 77 -44.51 -0.35 4.24
N PHE A 78 -44.54 -0.65 5.54
CA PHE A 78 -43.43 -0.40 6.45
C PHE A 78 -42.12 -1.10 6.03
N PHE A 79 -42.17 -2.36 5.59
CA PHE A 79 -40.97 -3.07 5.16
C PHE A 79 -40.43 -2.52 3.84
N SER A 80 -41.30 -2.15 2.91
CA SER A 80 -40.87 -1.47 1.67
C SER A 80 -40.20 -0.11 1.95
N PHE A 81 -40.68 0.64 2.95
CA PHE A 81 -40.06 1.90 3.38
C PHE A 81 -38.65 1.67 3.95
N ILE A 82 -38.49 0.68 4.84
CA ILE A 82 -37.19 0.30 5.38
C ILE A 82 -36.25 -0.17 4.26
N GLY A 83 -36.73 -0.98 3.32
CA GLY A 83 -35.97 -1.41 2.16
C GLY A 83 -35.50 -0.24 1.28
N ALA A 84 -36.38 0.72 0.99
CA ALA A 84 -36.05 1.93 0.24
C ALA A 84 -35.00 2.79 0.97
N LEU A 85 -35.11 2.92 2.29
CA LEU A 85 -34.16 3.67 3.11
C LEU A 85 -32.78 2.99 3.17
N LEU A 86 -32.74 1.67 3.37
CA LEU A 86 -31.49 0.91 3.40
C LEU A 86 -30.78 0.95 2.05
N LEU A 87 -31.53 0.84 0.95
CA LEU A 87 -30.98 0.95 -0.40
C LEU A 87 -30.42 2.35 -0.64
N LEU A 88 -31.15 3.41 -0.28
CA LEU A 88 -30.65 4.79 -0.38
C LEU A 88 -29.39 4.99 0.48
N ALA A 89 -29.34 4.44 1.69
CA ALA A 89 -28.18 4.54 2.56
C ALA A 89 -26.95 3.81 1.97
N ALA A 90 -27.14 2.62 1.42
CA ALA A 90 -26.08 1.88 0.73
C ALA A 90 -25.56 2.63 -0.50
N GLU A 91 -26.46 3.25 -1.28
CA GLU A 91 -26.09 4.07 -2.43
C GLU A 91 -25.33 5.33 -1.99
N LEU A 92 -25.79 6.06 -0.96
CA LEU A 92 -25.09 7.23 -0.43
C LEU A 92 -23.71 6.89 0.12
N TYR A 93 -23.56 5.71 0.74
CA TYR A 93 -22.26 5.18 1.13
C TYR A 93 -21.36 4.97 -0.10
N GLY A 94 -21.88 4.31 -1.14
CA GLY A 94 -21.16 4.12 -2.40
C GLY A 94 -20.75 5.45 -3.06
N LEU A 95 -21.64 6.44 -3.08
CA LEU A 95 -21.34 7.79 -3.57
C LEU A 95 -20.22 8.43 -2.77
N THR A 96 -20.25 8.32 -1.43
CA THR A 96 -19.24 8.90 -0.56
C THR A 96 -17.85 8.31 -0.85
N ILE A 97 -17.75 6.97 -0.92
CA ILE A 97 -16.51 6.28 -1.28
C ILE A 97 -16.04 6.69 -2.68
N TYR A 98 -16.96 6.77 -3.65
CA TYR A 98 -16.65 7.22 -5.00
C TYR A 98 -16.12 8.66 -5.04
N LEU A 99 -16.74 9.61 -4.31
CA LEU A 99 -16.30 11.00 -4.27
C LEU A 99 -14.93 11.15 -3.58
N ILE A 100 -14.68 10.40 -2.51
CA ILE A 100 -13.36 10.34 -1.86
C ILE A 100 -12.33 9.78 -2.86
N GLY A 101 -12.66 8.70 -3.56
CA GLY A 101 -11.80 8.12 -4.59
C GLY A 101 -11.50 9.11 -5.72
N ALA A 102 -12.51 9.83 -6.21
CA ALA A 102 -12.36 10.87 -7.22
C ALA A 102 -11.43 12.00 -6.74
N PHE A 103 -11.55 12.42 -5.48
CA PHE A 103 -10.69 13.44 -4.89
C PHE A 103 -9.23 12.97 -4.76
N VAL A 104 -9.01 11.77 -4.21
CA VAL A 104 -7.66 11.18 -4.04
C VAL A 104 -6.96 10.99 -5.39
N ASN A 105 -7.70 10.56 -6.42
CA ASN A 105 -7.14 10.28 -7.74
C ASN A 105 -7.10 11.51 -8.67
N ALA A 106 -7.56 12.68 -8.22
CA ALA A 106 -7.58 13.89 -9.04
C ALA A 106 -6.16 14.33 -9.46
N TYR A 107 -5.20 14.19 -8.55
CA TYR A 107 -3.81 14.61 -8.78
C TYR A 107 -2.82 13.64 -8.12
N PRO A 108 -2.53 12.49 -8.76
CA PRO A 108 -1.54 11.55 -8.25
C PRO A 108 -0.16 12.22 -8.20
N ILE A 109 0.51 12.05 -7.05
CA ILE A 109 1.83 12.62 -6.81
C ILE A 109 2.88 11.66 -7.35
N GLU A 110 3.64 12.12 -8.32
CA GLU A 110 4.80 11.40 -8.82
C GLU A 110 6.07 11.95 -8.17
N ARG A 111 6.84 11.07 -7.51
CA ARG A 111 8.12 11.42 -6.89
C ARG A 111 9.24 10.71 -7.65
N LYS A 112 10.33 11.42 -7.91
CA LYS A 112 11.58 10.83 -8.41
C LYS A 112 12.53 10.67 -7.23
N PRO A 113 13.23 9.53 -7.09
CA PRO A 113 14.24 9.36 -6.05
C PRO A 113 15.30 10.48 -6.15
N PRO A 114 15.59 11.18 -5.05
CA PRO A 114 16.68 12.15 -5.01
C PRO A 114 18.02 11.44 -5.18
N PRO A 115 19.01 12.05 -5.88
CA PRO A 115 20.33 11.46 -5.98
C PRO A 115 21.00 11.40 -4.60
N LEU A 116 21.75 10.33 -4.35
CA LEU A 116 22.55 10.18 -3.14
C LEU A 116 23.88 10.96 -3.21
N PRO A 117 24.40 11.46 -2.09
CA PRO A 117 25.77 11.95 -2.00
C PRO A 117 26.78 10.90 -2.48
N ARG A 118 27.83 11.35 -3.16
CA ARG A 118 28.93 10.46 -3.59
C ARG A 118 29.81 10.01 -2.44
N ASP A 119 29.92 10.84 -1.42
CA ASP A 119 30.69 10.57 -0.21
C ASP A 119 29.92 9.58 0.67
N PRO A 120 30.44 8.35 0.88
CA PRO A 120 29.80 7.37 1.74
C PRO A 120 29.60 7.85 3.17
N ASP A 121 30.37 8.84 3.63
CA ASP A 121 30.30 9.29 5.00
C ASP A 121 29.10 10.18 5.31
N GLN A 122 28.50 10.75 4.27
CA GLN A 122 27.29 11.56 4.33
C GLN A 122 26.02 10.72 4.23
N LEU A 123 26.16 9.41 3.99
CA LEU A 123 25.03 8.50 3.89
C LEU A 123 24.57 8.07 5.30
N PRO A 124 23.25 8.11 5.57
CA PRO A 124 22.72 7.65 6.84
C PRO A 124 22.90 6.14 6.98
N THR A 125 23.03 5.70 8.21
CA THR A 125 23.06 4.28 8.55
C THR A 125 21.65 3.68 8.53
N VAL A 126 21.51 2.45 8.03
CA VAL A 126 20.21 1.78 7.86
C VAL A 126 20.19 0.42 8.55
N ASP A 127 19.25 0.21 9.46
CA ASP A 127 18.96 -1.10 10.01
C ASP A 127 17.79 -1.75 9.25
N ILE A 128 18.05 -2.91 8.66
CA ILE A 128 17.09 -3.65 7.85
C ILE A 128 16.50 -4.78 8.69
N LEU A 129 15.22 -4.73 8.98
CA LEU A 129 14.50 -5.67 9.82
C LEU A 129 13.63 -6.59 8.98
N ILE A 130 13.85 -7.89 9.10
CA ILE A 130 13.07 -8.94 8.45
C ILE A 130 12.37 -9.77 9.55
N PRO A 131 11.12 -9.49 9.91
CA PRO A 131 10.39 -10.26 10.90
C PRO A 131 9.92 -11.58 10.29
N SER A 132 10.07 -12.66 11.07
CA SER A 132 9.66 -14.00 10.68
C SER A 132 9.04 -14.74 11.86
N TYR A 133 8.10 -15.64 11.59
CA TYR A 133 7.41 -16.47 12.58
C TYR A 133 7.47 -17.96 12.24
N ASN A 134 7.00 -18.36 11.06
CA ASN A 134 6.90 -19.76 10.64
C ASN A 134 7.36 -20.00 9.20
N GLU A 135 7.93 -18.99 8.55
CA GLU A 135 8.39 -19.08 7.17
C GLU A 135 9.57 -20.05 7.05
N ASP A 136 9.65 -20.70 5.90
CA ASP A 136 10.65 -21.72 5.61
C ASP A 136 12.08 -21.11 5.55
N PRO A 137 13.11 -21.79 6.10
CA PRO A 137 14.49 -21.33 6.00
C PRO A 137 14.97 -21.05 4.58
N GLU A 138 14.52 -21.79 3.56
CA GLU A 138 14.91 -21.57 2.16
C GLU A 138 14.33 -20.26 1.63
N LEU A 139 13.08 -19.94 1.96
CA LEU A 139 12.46 -18.66 1.62
C LEU A 139 13.19 -17.49 2.31
N LEU A 140 13.49 -17.65 3.60
CA LEU A 140 14.24 -16.66 4.37
C LEU A 140 15.65 -16.45 3.81
N GLU A 141 16.31 -17.51 3.36
CA GLU A 141 17.64 -17.44 2.76
C GLU A 141 17.64 -16.54 1.52
N ILE A 142 16.64 -16.66 0.64
CA ILE A 142 16.52 -15.83 -0.56
C ILE A 142 16.42 -14.35 -0.18
N THR A 143 15.53 -14.01 0.74
CA THR A 143 15.32 -12.63 1.19
C THR A 143 16.55 -12.06 1.89
N LEU A 144 17.18 -12.84 2.77
CA LEU A 144 18.38 -12.43 3.51
C LEU A 144 19.56 -12.22 2.57
N LEU A 145 19.79 -13.11 1.60
CA LEU A 145 20.85 -12.95 0.60
C LEU A 145 20.65 -11.68 -0.22
N ALA A 146 19.43 -11.38 -0.66
CA ALA A 146 19.16 -10.13 -1.38
C ALA A 146 19.40 -8.91 -0.49
N ALA A 147 18.93 -8.94 0.76
CA ALA A 147 19.10 -7.84 1.72
C ALA A 147 20.58 -7.62 2.12
N THR A 148 21.42 -8.64 2.14
CA THR A 148 22.86 -8.47 2.42
C THR A 148 23.66 -8.03 1.19
N GLN A 149 23.08 -8.06 -0.01
CA GLN A 149 23.72 -7.69 -1.28
C GLN A 149 23.22 -6.36 -1.89
N LEU A 150 22.64 -5.48 -1.07
CA LEU A 150 22.21 -4.16 -1.53
C LEU A 150 23.39 -3.29 -2.01
N ARG A 151 23.11 -2.45 -3.01
CA ARG A 151 24.01 -1.40 -3.52
C ARG A 151 23.99 -0.20 -2.57
N TYR A 152 24.68 -0.37 -1.46
CA TYR A 152 24.89 0.66 -0.44
C TYR A 152 26.20 0.33 0.29
N PRO A 153 26.94 1.30 0.87
CA PRO A 153 28.18 0.99 1.56
C PRO A 153 27.94 -0.04 2.68
N LYS A 154 28.71 -1.15 2.68
CA LYS A 154 28.52 -2.25 3.64
C LYS A 154 28.70 -1.83 5.10
N SER A 155 29.43 -0.74 5.36
CA SER A 155 29.58 -0.14 6.69
C SER A 155 28.36 0.67 7.15
N ARG A 156 27.43 0.97 6.24
CA ARG A 156 26.29 1.87 6.46
C ARG A 156 24.95 1.14 6.55
N TYR A 157 24.91 -0.19 6.51
CA TYR A 157 23.68 -0.91 6.83
C TYR A 157 23.94 -2.26 7.49
N LYS A 158 22.93 -2.75 8.21
CA LYS A 158 22.93 -4.06 8.86
C LYS A 158 21.61 -4.76 8.61
N VAL A 159 21.66 -6.08 8.44
CA VAL A 159 20.47 -6.91 8.20
C VAL A 159 20.20 -7.73 9.45
N TYR A 160 18.96 -7.68 9.93
CA TYR A 160 18.49 -8.40 11.10
C TYR A 160 17.33 -9.31 10.73
N LEU A 161 17.44 -10.59 11.08
CA LEU A 161 16.31 -11.52 11.06
C LEU A 161 15.68 -11.52 12.46
N CYS A 162 14.43 -11.07 12.57
CA CYS A 162 13.70 -11.01 13.83
C CYS A 162 12.77 -12.22 13.94
N ASP A 163 13.21 -13.30 14.61
CA ASP A 163 12.51 -14.58 14.66
C ASP A 163 11.62 -14.75 15.92
N ASP A 164 10.30 -14.71 15.71
CA ASP A 164 9.28 -15.01 16.72
C ASP A 164 8.93 -16.50 16.82
N GLY A 165 9.43 -17.33 15.89
CA GLY A 165 9.26 -18.78 15.91
C GLY A 165 10.21 -19.51 16.86
N GLY A 166 11.40 -18.96 17.06
CA GLY A 166 12.48 -19.49 17.90
C GLY A 166 12.62 -18.86 19.30
N THR A 167 11.60 -18.15 19.81
CA THR A 167 11.67 -17.48 21.12
C THR A 167 11.92 -18.44 22.28
N VAL A 168 12.42 -17.90 23.40
CA VAL A 168 12.66 -18.71 24.62
C VAL A 168 11.35 -19.34 25.10
N GLN A 169 10.25 -18.59 25.12
CA GLN A 169 8.93 -19.09 25.47
C GLN A 169 8.50 -20.29 24.61
N ARG A 170 8.67 -20.24 23.28
CA ARG A 170 8.32 -21.36 22.40
C ARG A 170 9.23 -22.57 22.59
N ARG A 171 10.53 -22.33 22.77
CA ARG A 171 11.52 -23.37 23.05
C ARG A 171 11.26 -24.13 24.36
N GLN A 172 10.61 -23.49 25.33
CA GLN A 172 10.23 -24.10 26.61
C GLN A 172 8.90 -24.87 26.59
N ARG A 173 8.12 -24.80 25.49
CA ARG A 173 6.85 -25.52 25.38
C ARG A 173 7.05 -27.01 25.14
N ARG A 174 6.21 -27.86 25.74
CA ARG A 174 6.30 -29.32 25.64
C ARG A 174 5.95 -29.86 24.24
N ASP A 175 5.01 -29.22 23.56
CA ASP A 175 4.46 -29.69 22.28
C ASP A 175 5.30 -29.24 21.07
N ILE A 176 5.84 -28.03 21.10
CA ILE A 176 6.57 -27.42 19.97
C ILE A 176 8.03 -27.08 20.28
N GLY A 177 8.51 -27.34 21.49
CA GLY A 177 9.84 -26.90 21.95
C GLY A 177 10.98 -27.47 21.10
N ALA A 178 10.91 -28.74 20.71
CA ALA A 178 11.91 -29.38 19.86
C ALA A 178 12.01 -28.68 18.48
N GLN A 179 10.86 -28.37 17.87
CA GLN A 179 10.79 -27.66 16.58
C GLN A 179 11.30 -26.22 16.70
N ALA A 180 10.96 -25.52 17.79
CA ALA A 180 11.43 -24.17 18.05
C ALA A 180 12.95 -24.12 18.30
N TRP A 181 13.52 -25.13 18.97
CA TRP A 181 14.97 -25.28 19.14
C TRP A 181 15.69 -25.57 17.83
N GLU A 182 15.09 -26.40 16.98
CA GLU A 182 15.64 -26.66 15.66
C GLU A 182 15.66 -25.41 14.81
N ARG A 183 14.51 -24.75 14.65
CA ARG A 183 14.39 -23.47 13.95
C ARG A 183 15.41 -22.44 14.45
N HIS A 184 15.53 -22.27 15.77
CA HIS A 184 16.49 -21.34 16.35
C HIS A 184 17.94 -21.64 15.90
N ARG A 185 18.35 -22.91 15.91
CA ARG A 185 19.69 -23.33 15.48
C ARG A 185 19.89 -23.14 13.97
N THR A 186 18.92 -23.59 13.17
CA THR A 186 18.95 -23.48 11.71
C THR A 186 19.04 -22.03 11.26
N LEU A 187 18.17 -21.16 11.78
CA LEU A 187 18.12 -19.76 11.38
C LEU A 187 19.31 -18.96 11.90
N LYS A 188 19.82 -19.28 13.10
CA LYS A 188 21.06 -18.66 13.59
C LYS A 188 22.25 -19.01 12.68
N ALA A 189 22.41 -20.29 12.32
CA ALA A 189 23.46 -20.73 11.40
C ALA A 189 23.29 -20.13 9.99
N LEU A 190 22.05 -20.00 9.51
CA LEU A 190 21.74 -19.33 8.25
C LEU A 190 22.18 -17.86 8.28
N CYS A 191 21.80 -17.11 9.33
CA CYS A 191 22.20 -15.72 9.49
C CYS A 191 23.72 -15.55 9.52
N GLU A 192 24.44 -16.40 10.27
CA GLU A 192 25.91 -16.40 10.32
C GLU A 192 26.52 -16.64 8.93
N ARG A 193 25.95 -17.57 8.14
CA ARG A 193 26.42 -17.89 6.78
C ARG A 193 26.20 -16.75 5.79
N VAL A 194 25.07 -16.07 5.85
CA VAL A 194 24.71 -15.00 4.87
C VAL A 194 25.17 -13.61 5.29
N GLY A 195 25.71 -13.45 6.50
CA GLY A 195 26.15 -12.16 7.05
C GLY A 195 25.01 -11.30 7.62
N ALA A 196 23.93 -11.93 8.09
CA ALA A 196 22.84 -11.27 8.79
C ALA A 196 22.93 -11.51 10.31
N ILE A 197 22.20 -10.71 11.09
CA ILE A 197 22.16 -10.76 12.55
C ILE A 197 20.86 -11.46 12.97
N TYR A 198 20.98 -12.61 13.62
CA TYR A 198 19.82 -13.31 14.19
C TYR A 198 19.38 -12.64 15.51
N VAL A 199 18.11 -12.25 15.59
CA VAL A 199 17.48 -11.66 16.77
C VAL A 199 16.25 -12.49 17.14
N THR A 200 16.09 -12.77 18.42
CA THR A 200 14.87 -13.37 18.98
C THR A 200 14.64 -12.81 20.38
N ARG A 201 13.56 -13.23 21.02
CA ARG A 201 13.12 -12.67 22.30
C ARG A 201 12.70 -13.70 23.33
N GLU A 202 12.50 -13.23 24.55
CA GLU A 202 12.04 -14.06 25.66
C GLU A 202 10.60 -14.54 25.47
N ARG A 203 9.67 -13.61 25.16
CA ARG A 203 8.23 -13.87 25.09
C ARG A 203 7.59 -13.30 23.83
N ASN A 204 6.55 -13.97 23.33
CA ASN A 204 5.77 -13.53 22.17
C ASN A 204 4.64 -12.59 22.61
N GLU A 205 4.99 -11.32 22.87
CA GLU A 205 4.02 -10.27 23.20
C GLU A 205 3.78 -9.36 21.99
N HIS A 206 2.55 -8.92 21.74
CA HIS A 206 2.21 -8.00 20.64
C HIS A 206 2.63 -8.44 19.22
N ALA A 207 2.78 -9.76 18.98
CA ALA A 207 3.09 -10.35 17.67
C ALA A 207 4.22 -9.60 16.92
N LYS A 208 4.06 -9.36 15.60
CA LYS A 208 5.02 -8.67 14.73
C LYS A 208 5.44 -7.29 15.26
N ALA A 209 4.50 -6.50 15.78
CA ALA A 209 4.80 -5.19 16.31
C ALA A 209 5.70 -5.27 17.56
N GLY A 210 5.45 -6.24 18.45
CA GLY A 210 6.31 -6.46 19.62
C GLY A 210 7.71 -6.94 19.24
N ASN A 211 7.81 -7.83 18.25
CA ASN A 211 9.09 -8.33 17.73
C ASN A 211 9.95 -7.18 17.18
N LEU A 212 9.37 -6.35 16.30
CA LEU A 212 10.06 -5.20 15.71
C LEU A 212 10.45 -4.17 16.78
N ASN A 213 9.53 -3.82 17.70
CA ASN A 213 9.82 -2.85 18.76
C ASN A 213 10.97 -3.29 19.67
N GLN A 214 11.06 -4.59 19.95
CA GLN A 214 12.17 -5.12 20.73
C GLN A 214 13.48 -5.10 19.95
N ALA A 215 13.47 -5.55 18.69
CA ALA A 215 14.66 -5.47 17.84
C ALA A 215 15.19 -4.03 17.73
N LEU A 216 14.28 -3.07 17.53
CA LEU A 216 14.61 -1.64 17.49
C LEU A 216 15.25 -1.15 18.79
N ARG A 217 14.70 -1.53 19.94
CA ARG A 217 15.21 -1.12 21.25
C ARG A 217 16.57 -1.74 21.55
N ASP A 218 16.68 -3.05 21.37
CA ASP A 218 17.78 -3.84 21.93
C ASP A 218 18.98 -3.88 20.97
N HIS A 219 18.76 -3.80 19.65
CA HIS A 219 19.78 -4.10 18.64
C HIS A 219 20.04 -2.99 17.61
N CYS A 220 19.05 -2.18 17.27
CA CYS A 220 19.16 -1.17 16.21
C CYS A 220 19.72 0.15 16.71
N ARG A 221 20.63 0.74 15.93
CA ARG A 221 21.26 2.05 16.19
C ARG A 221 21.38 2.91 14.93
N GLY A 222 20.84 2.44 13.81
CA GLY A 222 20.84 3.15 12.55
C GLY A 222 19.98 4.41 12.58
N ASP A 223 20.32 5.36 11.72
CA ASP A 223 19.55 6.60 11.53
C ASP A 223 18.18 6.31 10.90
N LEU A 224 18.12 5.29 10.05
CA LEU A 224 16.92 4.84 9.35
C LEU A 224 16.64 3.35 9.58
N VAL A 225 15.39 2.97 9.41
CA VAL A 225 14.94 1.58 9.50
C VAL A 225 14.21 1.21 8.22
N LEU A 226 14.61 0.09 7.62
CA LEU A 226 13.88 -0.55 6.52
C LEU A 226 13.23 -1.83 7.06
N ILE A 227 11.92 -1.98 6.88
CA ILE A 227 11.19 -3.18 7.27
C ILE A 227 10.80 -3.94 5.99
N LEU A 228 11.15 -5.21 5.92
CA LEU A 228 10.81 -6.12 4.82
C LEU A 228 10.13 -7.34 5.40
N ASP A 229 9.01 -7.80 4.84
CA ASP A 229 8.47 -9.10 5.24
C ASP A 229 9.39 -10.23 4.78
N ALA A 230 9.27 -11.40 5.41
CA ALA A 230 10.08 -12.58 5.11
C ALA A 230 10.05 -12.98 3.63
N ASP A 231 8.93 -12.75 2.94
CA ASP A 231 8.68 -13.06 1.53
C ASP A 231 8.88 -11.88 0.56
N HIS A 232 9.20 -10.69 1.08
CA HIS A 232 9.47 -9.50 0.28
C HIS A 232 10.97 -9.35 0.01
N VAL A 233 11.43 -10.05 -1.04
CA VAL A 233 12.81 -9.98 -1.53
C VAL A 233 13.10 -8.58 -2.11
N PRO A 234 14.01 -7.78 -1.51
CA PRO A 234 14.28 -6.43 -1.98
C PRO A 234 15.08 -6.43 -3.30
N THR A 235 14.89 -5.40 -4.12
CA THR A 235 15.81 -5.11 -5.22
C THR A 235 17.11 -4.49 -4.70
N ALA A 236 18.21 -4.71 -5.43
CA ALA A 236 19.54 -4.25 -4.98
C ALA A 236 19.66 -2.73 -4.85
N ASP A 237 18.80 -1.94 -5.51
CA ASP A 237 18.74 -0.47 -5.46
C ASP A 237 17.75 0.10 -4.44
N ILE A 238 17.13 -0.72 -3.59
CA ILE A 238 16.08 -0.24 -2.69
C ILE A 238 16.53 0.96 -1.83
N LEU A 239 17.77 0.94 -1.32
CA LEU A 239 18.32 2.06 -0.55
C LEU A 239 18.73 3.25 -1.43
N GLU A 240 19.25 3.00 -2.64
CA GLU A 240 19.57 4.05 -3.62
C GLU A 240 18.33 4.89 -3.97
N ASN A 241 17.17 4.24 -4.01
CA ASN A 241 15.91 4.86 -4.41
C ASN A 241 15.04 5.38 -3.26
N THR A 242 15.42 5.16 -2.00
CA THR A 242 14.58 5.53 -0.84
C THR A 242 15.28 6.47 0.14
N VAL A 243 16.57 6.27 0.41
CA VAL A 243 17.31 7.02 1.44
C VAL A 243 17.38 8.52 1.11
N GLY A 244 17.52 8.87 -0.17
CA GLY A 244 17.67 10.26 -0.61
C GLY A 244 16.53 11.18 -0.20
N PHE A 245 15.32 10.64 -0.01
CA PHE A 245 14.18 11.44 0.45
C PHE A 245 14.34 11.97 1.87
N PHE A 246 14.95 11.20 2.78
CA PHE A 246 15.19 11.62 4.16
C PHE A 246 16.28 12.70 4.26
N LEU A 247 17.24 12.69 3.33
CA LEU A 247 18.26 13.74 3.22
C LEU A 247 17.69 15.06 2.69
N GLN A 248 16.63 15.00 1.88
CA GLN A 248 16.02 16.18 1.29
C GLN A 248 15.09 16.92 2.27
N ASP A 249 14.37 16.20 3.11
CA ASP A 249 13.43 16.78 4.06
C ASP A 249 13.62 16.20 5.47
N PRO A 250 14.13 16.98 6.44
CA PRO A 250 14.34 16.51 7.81
C PRO A 250 13.03 16.24 8.58
N LYS A 251 11.87 16.62 8.04
CA LYS A 251 10.56 16.30 8.63
C LYS A 251 9.96 15.00 8.09
N LEU A 252 10.58 14.40 7.07
CA LEU A 252 10.09 13.14 6.50
C LEU A 252 10.39 11.98 7.45
N PHE A 253 9.36 11.19 7.76
CA PHE A 253 9.49 10.03 8.65
C PHE A 253 9.20 8.69 7.96
N LEU A 254 8.59 8.69 6.76
CA LEU A 254 8.16 7.48 6.07
C LEU A 254 8.35 7.62 4.55
N VAL A 255 8.98 6.61 3.96
CA VAL A 255 8.99 6.36 2.52
C VAL A 255 8.38 4.98 2.30
N GLN A 256 7.20 4.94 1.68
CA GLN A 256 6.51 3.70 1.35
C GLN A 256 6.78 3.34 -0.11
N THR A 257 7.22 2.11 -0.35
CA THR A 257 7.32 1.52 -1.70
C THR A 257 6.08 0.71 -2.04
N PRO A 258 5.73 0.54 -3.33
CA PRO A 258 4.65 -0.37 -3.73
C PRO A 258 4.94 -1.80 -3.29
N HIS A 259 3.88 -2.58 -3.02
CA HIS A 259 3.99 -4.02 -2.84
C HIS A 259 3.76 -4.69 -4.19
N TYR A 260 4.76 -5.45 -4.65
CA TYR A 260 4.70 -6.20 -5.90
C TYR A 260 4.82 -7.69 -5.59
N PHE A 261 3.88 -8.47 -6.10
CA PHE A 261 3.83 -9.92 -5.89
C PHE A 261 4.14 -10.63 -7.21
N VAL A 262 4.99 -11.65 -7.14
CA VAL A 262 5.36 -12.47 -8.30
C VAL A 262 4.24 -13.46 -8.66
N ALA A 263 3.54 -14.00 -7.66
CA ALA A 263 2.44 -14.93 -7.84
C ALA A 263 1.10 -14.21 -8.00
N PRO A 264 0.17 -14.72 -8.83
CA PRO A 264 -1.19 -14.21 -8.90
C PRO A 264 -1.94 -14.44 -7.57
N GLU A 265 -2.84 -13.51 -7.25
CA GLU A 265 -3.48 -13.29 -5.94
C GLU A 265 -4.17 -14.53 -5.31
N ILE A 266 -4.50 -15.55 -6.11
CA ILE A 266 -5.14 -16.81 -5.69
C ILE A 266 -4.28 -17.62 -4.70
N PHE A 267 -2.97 -17.34 -4.60
CA PHE A 267 -2.04 -18.06 -3.72
C PHE A 267 -1.67 -17.31 -2.42
N LEU A 268 -2.19 -16.11 -2.18
CA LEU A 268 -1.75 -15.23 -1.07
C LEU A 268 -2.60 -15.34 0.22
N THR A 269 -3.68 -16.12 0.23
CA THR A 269 -4.64 -16.22 1.36
C THR A 269 -4.69 -17.59 2.06
N ARG A 270 -3.57 -18.35 2.08
CA ARG A 270 -3.49 -19.60 2.86
C ARG A 270 -2.66 -19.47 4.13
#